data_AF-A0A6I1ZQF2-F1
#
_entry.id   AF-A0A6I1ZQF2-F1
#
_cell.length_a   1.000
_cell.length_b   1.000
_cell.length_c   1.000
_cell.angle_alpha   90.00
_cell.angle_beta   90.00
_cell.angle_gamma   90.00
#
_symmetry.space_group_name_H-M   'P 1'
#
loop_
_entity.id
_entity.type
_entity.pdbx_description
1 polymer ?
#
loop_
_entity_poly.entity_id
_entity_poly.type
_entity_poly.pdbx_seq_one_letter_code
_entity_poly.pdbx_strand_id
1 'polypeptide(L)' 'MKVATVEGVLKGKIWAYSDEQRRMSKRQKDLADIMRLVEAYPYLEDKVPAWIRDKLS' A
#
# COMPACT_ATOMS: atom_id res chain seq x y z
N MET A 1 7.43 3.79 -22.84
CA MET A 1 7.01 4.30 -21.51
C MET A 1 7.61 3.39 -20.44
N LYS A 2 8.33 3.91 -19.44
CA LYS A 2 8.86 3.10 -18.33
C LYS A 2 7.81 3.08 -17.20
N VAL A 3 7.44 1.90 -16.74
CA VAL A 3 6.45 1.70 -15.66
C VAL A 3 7.15 1.07 -14.46
N ALA A 4 6.77 1.47 -13.25
CA ALA A 4 7.34 0.93 -12.03
C ALA A 4 7.00 -0.56 -11.85
N THR A 5 7.87 -1.32 -11.17
CA THR A 5 7.54 -2.68 -10.74
C THR A 5 6.45 -2.66 -9.69
N VAL A 6 5.76 -3.79 -9.50
CA VAL A 6 4.67 -3.89 -8.52
C VAL A 6 5.18 -3.65 -7.09
N GLU A 7 6.40 -4.07 -6.76
CA GLU A 7 7.05 -3.74 -5.49
C GLU A 7 7.30 -2.25 -5.33
N GLY A 8 7.72 -1.58 -6.41
CA GLY A 8 7.91 -0.14 -6.42
C GLY A 8 6.59 0.61 -6.20
N VAL A 9 5.52 0.12 -6.82
CA VAL A 9 4.16 0.65 -6.63
C VAL A 9 3.72 0.45 -5.17
N LEU A 10 3.89 -0.75 -4.61
CA LEU A 10 3.55 -1.04 -3.22
C LEU A 10 4.31 -0.12 -2.25
N LYS A 11 5.62 0.04 -2.43
CA LYS A 11 6.45 0.92 -1.60
C LYS A 11 5.97 2.37 -1.66
N GLY A 12 5.62 2.87 -2.85
CA GLY A 12 5.04 4.20 -3.01
C GLY A 12 3.70 4.37 -2.28
N LYS A 13 2.87 3.32 -2.27
CA LYS A 13 1.59 3.31 -1.55
C LYS A 13 1.76 3.28 -0.04
N ILE A 14 2.67 2.45 0.47
CA ILE A 14 3.03 2.42 1.90
C ILE A 14 3.50 3.80 2.36
N TRP A 15 4.39 4.45 1.60
CA TRP A 15 4.84 5.81 1.91
C TRP A 15 3.70 6.82 1.90
N ALA A 16 2.83 6.79 0.89
CA ALA A 16 1.68 7.69 0.82
C ALA A 16 0.69 7.48 1.97
N TYR A 17 0.44 6.23 2.38
CA TYR A 17 -0.43 5.92 3.51
C TYR A 17 0.15 6.36 4.86
N SER A 18 1.47 6.28 5.01
CA SER A 18 2.22 6.66 6.22
C SER A 18 2.30 8.17 6.44
N ASP A 19 2.01 8.98 5.41
CA ASP A 19 1.99 10.44 5.51
C ASP A 19 0.74 10.92 6.27
N GLU A 20 0.94 11.39 7.51
CA GLU A 20 -0.13 11.88 8.39
C GLU A 20 -0.75 13.20 7.93
N GLN A 21 -0.03 14.01 7.13
CA GLN A 21 -0.54 15.27 6.60
C GLN A 21 -1.48 15.05 5.41
N ARG A 22 -1.46 13.84 4.85
CA ARG A 22 -2.32 13.47 3.73
C ARG A 22 -3.77 13.36 4.18
N ARG A 23 -4.67 13.99 3.40
CA ARG A 23 -6.12 13.93 3.62
C ARG A 23 -6.60 12.49 3.85
N MET A 24 -7.45 12.31 4.86
CA MET A 24 -7.94 10.98 5.28
C MET A 24 -8.52 10.14 4.13
N SER A 25 -9.32 10.73 3.25
CA SER A 25 -9.89 10.01 2.09
C SER A 25 -8.83 9.50 1.10
N LYS A 26 -7.71 10.22 0.96
CA LYS A 26 -6.58 9.76 0.14
C LYS A 26 -5.80 8.65 0.83
N ARG A 27 -5.61 8.73 2.15
CA ARG A 27 -4.99 7.63 2.93
C ARG A 27 -5.84 6.36 2.86
N GLN A 28 -7.16 6.45 3.01
CA GLN A 28 -8.04 5.29 2.84
C GLN A 28 -7.96 4.68 1.43
N LYS A 29 -7.89 5.53 0.39
CA LYS A 29 -7.63 5.04 -0.97
C LYS A 29 -6.29 4.31 -1.05
N ASP A 30 -5.22 4.87 -0.49
CA ASP A 30 -3.89 4.25 -0.53
C ASP A 30 -3.88 2.91 0.24
N LEU A 31 -4.63 2.77 1.34
CA LEU A 31 -4.84 1.51 2.05
C LEU A 31 -5.58 0.47 1.20
N ALA A 32 -6.68 0.87 0.54
CA ALA A 32 -7.41 -0.01 -0.37
C ALA A 32 -6.55 -0.46 -1.56
N ASP A 33 -5.70 0.44 -2.08
CA ASP A 33 -4.75 0.12 -3.13
C ASP A 33 -3.69 -0.89 -2.65
N ILE A 34 -3.22 -0.81 -1.40
CA ILE A 34 -2.33 -1.81 -0.78
C ILE A 34 -3.03 -3.17 -0.68
N MET A 35 -4.25 -3.21 -0.17
CA MET A 35 -5.05 -4.44 -0.07
C MET A 35 -5.18 -5.13 -1.42
N ARG A 36 -5.59 -4.39 -2.45
CA ARG A 36 -5.76 -4.90 -3.81
C ARG A 36 -4.45 -5.44 -4.40
N LEU A 37 -3.31 -4.83 -4.08
CA LEU A 37 -2.00 -5.31 -4.53
C LEU A 37 -1.62 -6.62 -3.85
N VAL A 38 -1.87 -6.74 -2.54
CA VAL A 38 -1.61 -7.98 -1.80
C VAL A 38 -2.54 -9.10 -2.27
N GLU A 39 -3.82 -8.83 -2.50
CA GLU A 39 -4.77 -9.80 -3.07
C GLU A 39 -4.33 -10.32 -4.45
N ALA A 40 -3.87 -9.42 -5.31
CA ALA A 40 -3.40 -9.78 -6.66
C ALA A 40 -2.02 -10.46 -6.65
N TYR A 41 -1.18 -10.16 -5.66
CA TYR A 41 0.20 -10.62 -5.55
C TYR A 41 0.52 -11.00 -4.09
N PRO A 42 0.12 -12.20 -3.63
CA PRO A 42 0.21 -12.57 -2.20
C PRO A 42 1.62 -12.50 -1.60
N TYR A 43 2.66 -12.71 -2.40
CA TYR A 43 4.06 -12.57 -1.95
C TYR A 43 4.45 -11.14 -1.53
N LEU A 44 3.61 -10.14 -1.82
CA LEU A 44 3.79 -8.78 -1.36
C LEU A 44 3.37 -8.56 0.09
N GLU A 45 2.57 -9.47 0.67
CA GLU A 45 2.11 -9.35 2.06
C GLU A 45 3.27 -9.24 3.04
N ASP A 46 4.32 -10.03 2.84
CA ASP A 46 5.55 -10.00 3.65
C ASP A 46 6.30 -8.67 3.58
N LYS A 47 6.03 -7.87 2.54
CA LYS A 47 6.62 -6.53 2.34
C LYS A 47 5.78 -5.42 2.96
N VAL A 48 4.57 -5.71 3.44
CA VAL A 48 3.70 -4.74 4.12
C VAL A 48 4.05 -4.68 5.61
N PRO A 49 4.37 -3.49 6.17
CA PRO A 49 4.60 -3.32 7.60
C PRO A 49 3.44 -3.87 8.46
N ALA A 50 3.77 -4.51 9.58
CA ALA A 50 2.78 -5.14 10.46
C ALA A 50 1.64 -4.18 10.87
N TRP A 51 1.98 -2.94 11.24
CA TRP A 51 0.99 -1.93 11.64
C TRP A 51 0.01 -1.51 10.53
N ILE A 52 0.36 -1.73 9.24
CA ILE A 52 -0.57 -1.56 8.12
C ILE A 52 -1.39 -2.84 7.94
N ARG A 53 -0.77 -4.03 8.07
CA ARG A 53 -1.48 -5.32 7.99
C ARG A 53 -2.60 -5.43 9.02
N ASP A 54 -2.39 -4.91 10.23
CA ASP A 54 -3.42 -4.83 11.28
C ASP A 54 -4.63 -3.94 10.90
N LYS A 55 -4.52 -3.16 9.82
CA LYS A 55 -5.62 -2.33 9.27
C LYS A 55 -6.31 -2.96 8.06
N LEU A 56 -5.78 -4.08 7.57
CA LEU A 56 -6.36 -4.85 6.46
C LEU A 56 -7.33 -5.94 6.96
N SER A 57 -7.26 -6.28 8.25
CA SER A 57 -8.15 -7.21 8.97
C SER A 57 -9.43 -6.56 9.48
#